data_AF-A0A0F8X1N7-F1
#
_entry.id   AF-A0A0F8X1N7-F1
#
_cell.length_a   1.000
_cell.length_b   1.000
_cell.length_c   1.000
_cell.angle_alpha   90.00
_cell.angle_beta   90.00
_cell.angle_gamma   90.00
#
_symmetry.space_group_name_H-M   'P 1'
#
loop_
_entity.id
_entity.type
_entity.pdbx_description
1 polymer ?
#
loop_
_entity_poly.entity_id
_entity_poly.type
_entity_poly.pdbx_seq_one_letter_code
_entity_poly.pdbx_strand_id
1 'polypeptide(L)'
;MRLPQNRHLTYCTNIYTGEDWKTTFSELQKYVPDIKKQLAPEQWFGLGLRLSHTASTELGLGDKLSDFKKWLDDNNIYVFTMNGFPYGNFHQEPVKDRVHSPDWTTGERLAYTKNLAR
;
A
#
# COMPACT_ATOMS: atom_id res chain seq x y z
N MET A 1 -12.37 7.56 3.22
CA MET A 1 -13.44 8.57 3.15
C MET A 1 -12.94 9.92 3.60
N ARG A 2 -13.35 10.98 2.88
CA ARG A 2 -13.07 12.36 3.28
C ARG A 2 -14.13 12.76 4.31
N LEU A 3 -13.67 13.26 5.45
CA LEU A 3 -14.49 13.72 6.56
C LEU A 3 -14.45 15.25 6.64
N PRO A 4 -15.39 15.89 7.37
CA PRO A 4 -15.35 17.32 7.61
C PRO A 4 -14.03 17.79 8.24
N GLN A 5 -13.73 19.07 8.07
CA GLN A 5 -12.49 19.72 8.54
C GLN A 5 -11.20 19.10 7.94
N ASN A 6 -11.24 18.74 6.65
CA ASN A 6 -10.08 18.24 5.91
C ASN A 6 -9.43 16.98 6.51
N ARG A 7 -10.24 16.12 7.13
CA ARG A 7 -9.78 14.86 7.73
C ARG A 7 -10.04 13.70 6.78
N HIS A 8 -9.22 12.66 6.89
CA HIS A 8 -9.35 11.46 6.08
C HIS A 8 -9.41 10.25 6.99
N LEU A 9 -10.43 9.40 6.82
CA LEU A 9 -10.48 8.07 7.41
C LEU A 9 -10.09 7.05 6.34
N THR A 10 -9.07 6.26 6.63
CA THR A 10 -8.49 5.30 5.69
C THR A 10 -8.54 3.89 6.22
N TYR A 11 -8.76 2.92 5.34
CA TYR A 11 -8.52 1.51 5.63
C TYR A 11 -7.03 1.20 5.47
N CYS A 12 -6.39 0.73 6.54
CA CYS A 12 -4.98 0.37 6.55
C CYS A 12 -4.78 -1.03 5.96
N THR A 13 -3.91 -1.15 4.98
CA THR A 13 -3.66 -2.42 4.28
C THR A 13 -2.50 -3.23 4.86
N ASN A 14 -2.01 -2.89 6.07
CA ASN A 14 -0.95 -3.62 6.78
C ASN A 14 -1.31 -5.08 7.08
N ILE A 15 -2.61 -5.42 7.10
CA ILE A 15 -3.09 -6.77 7.40
C ILE A 15 -2.82 -7.75 6.25
N TYR A 16 -2.58 -7.23 5.04
CA TYR A 16 -2.28 -8.04 3.86
C TYR A 16 -0.83 -8.51 3.87
N THR A 17 -0.64 -9.78 3.58
CA THR A 17 0.67 -10.42 3.66
C THR A 17 1.48 -10.24 2.38
N GLY A 18 0.87 -9.73 1.29
CA GLY A 18 1.49 -9.56 -0.01
C GLY A 18 2.91 -8.99 0.06
N GLU A 19 3.87 -9.83 -0.28
CA GLU A 19 5.30 -9.50 -0.35
C GLU A 19 5.67 -8.98 -1.74
N ASP A 20 5.00 -9.47 -2.79
CA ASP A 20 5.16 -9.05 -4.18
C ASP A 20 3.92 -8.28 -4.68
N TRP A 21 4.07 -7.55 -5.79
CA TRP A 21 3.01 -6.71 -6.33
C TRP A 21 1.78 -7.51 -6.77
N LYS A 22 1.98 -8.71 -7.34
CA LYS A 22 0.87 -9.53 -7.84
C LYS A 22 -0.03 -9.96 -6.67
N THR A 23 0.58 -10.44 -5.59
CA THR A 23 -0.14 -10.84 -4.37
C THR A 23 -0.82 -9.64 -3.74
N THR A 24 -0.09 -8.55 -3.49
CA THR A 24 -0.66 -7.31 -2.94
C THR A 24 -1.86 -6.83 -3.74
N PHE A 25 -1.74 -6.73 -5.07
CA PHE A 25 -2.82 -6.21 -5.89
C PHE A 25 -4.02 -7.16 -5.92
N SER A 26 -3.80 -8.48 -5.95
CA SER A 26 -4.88 -9.46 -5.89
C SER A 26 -5.67 -9.39 -4.57
N GLU A 27 -5.00 -9.14 -3.44
CA GLU A 27 -5.65 -8.96 -2.14
C GLU A 27 -6.47 -7.66 -2.11
N LEU A 28 -5.92 -6.57 -2.66
CA LEU A 28 -6.65 -5.31 -2.78
C LEU A 28 -7.92 -5.48 -3.62
N GLN A 29 -7.80 -6.13 -4.78
CA GLN A 29 -8.92 -6.40 -5.69
C GLN A 29 -9.99 -7.27 -5.05
N LYS A 30 -9.57 -8.25 -4.24
CA LYS A 30 -10.47 -9.19 -3.58
C LYS A 30 -11.24 -8.56 -2.43
N TYR A 31 -10.58 -7.79 -1.57
CA TYR A 31 -11.17 -7.40 -0.28
C TYR A 31 -11.66 -5.94 -0.24
N VAL A 32 -10.96 -5.01 -0.90
CA VAL A 32 -11.24 -3.58 -0.74
C VAL A 32 -12.62 -3.18 -1.29
N PRO A 33 -13.08 -3.66 -2.47
CA PRO A 33 -14.41 -3.31 -2.97
C PRO A 33 -15.55 -3.71 -2.02
N ASP A 34 -15.46 -4.91 -1.43
CA ASP A 34 -16.46 -5.43 -0.50
C ASP A 34 -16.48 -4.64 0.82
N ILE A 35 -15.31 -4.26 1.33
CA ILE A 35 -15.19 -3.41 2.51
C ILE A 35 -15.76 -2.02 2.23
N LYS A 36 -15.41 -1.42 1.08
CA LYS A 36 -15.96 -0.13 0.64
C LYS A 36 -17.48 -0.20 0.56
N LYS A 37 -18.05 -1.23 -0.04
CA LYS A 37 -19.50 -1.39 -0.19
C LYS A 37 -20.23 -1.37 1.15
N GLN A 38 -19.63 -1.96 2.19
CA GLN A 38 -20.22 -2.02 3.52
C GLN A 38 -20.06 -0.71 4.31
N LEU A 39 -18.94 0.00 4.15
CA LEU A 39 -18.60 1.15 4.99
C LEU A 39 -18.83 2.51 4.33
N ALA A 40 -18.79 2.57 3.01
CA ALA A 40 -18.71 3.81 2.23
C ALA A 40 -19.23 3.63 0.77
N PRO A 41 -20.46 3.10 0.56
CA PRO A 41 -20.93 2.73 -0.78
C PRO A 41 -20.90 3.89 -1.78
N GLU A 42 -21.35 5.07 -1.35
CA GLU A 42 -21.48 6.28 -2.18
C GLU A 42 -20.32 7.28 -2.04
N GLN A 43 -19.22 6.88 -1.36
CA GLN A 43 -18.12 7.80 -1.07
C GLN A 43 -16.79 7.29 -1.60
N TRP A 44 -15.88 8.22 -1.89
CA TRP A 44 -14.49 7.89 -2.16
C TRP A 44 -13.85 7.21 -0.93
N PHE A 45 -13.34 6.01 -1.13
CA PHE A 45 -12.75 5.20 -0.08
C PHE A 45 -11.25 5.47 0.03
N GLY A 46 -10.76 5.71 1.24
CA GLY A 46 -9.36 6.08 1.46
C GLY A 46 -8.57 4.86 1.87
N LEU A 47 -7.38 4.67 1.31
CA LEU A 47 -6.43 3.64 1.70
C LEU A 47 -5.21 4.24 2.39
N GLY A 48 -4.79 3.59 3.46
CA GLY A 48 -3.42 3.63 3.95
C GLY A 48 -2.70 2.44 3.34
N LEU A 49 -2.06 2.65 2.20
CA LEU A 49 -1.47 1.58 1.41
C LEU A 49 -0.15 1.16 2.02
N ARG A 50 0.06 -0.14 2.19
CA ARG A 50 1.34 -0.74 2.54
C ARG A 50 1.89 -1.45 1.32
N LEU A 51 3.15 -1.18 1.00
CA LEU A 51 3.92 -1.94 0.01
C LEU A 51 5.20 -2.43 0.69
N SER A 52 5.71 -3.59 0.27
CA SER A 52 7.09 -4.00 0.56
C SER A 52 8.06 -3.34 -0.41
N HIS A 53 9.36 -3.51 -0.19
CA HIS A 53 10.37 -3.14 -1.17
C HIS A 53 10.12 -3.81 -2.53
N THR A 54 9.93 -5.14 -2.53
CA THR A 54 9.67 -5.93 -3.75
C THR A 54 8.45 -5.42 -4.50
N ALA A 55 7.31 -5.27 -3.82
CA ALA A 55 6.07 -4.79 -4.42
C ALA A 55 6.22 -3.36 -4.95
N SER A 56 6.92 -2.46 -4.23
CA SER A 56 7.15 -1.08 -4.69
C SER A 56 8.02 -1.01 -5.95
N THR A 57 9.02 -1.89 -6.05
CA THR A 57 9.89 -1.99 -7.23
C THR A 57 9.12 -2.54 -8.41
N GLU A 58 8.36 -3.62 -8.20
CA GLU A 58 7.57 -4.26 -9.24
C GLU A 58 6.44 -3.37 -9.76
N LEU A 59 5.77 -2.60 -8.89
CA LEU A 59 4.75 -1.63 -9.25
C LEU A 59 5.29 -0.57 -10.24
N GLY A 60 6.57 -0.23 -10.12
CA GLY A 60 7.24 0.72 -11.01
C GLY A 60 7.64 0.16 -12.38
N LEU A 61 7.33 -1.11 -12.69
CA LEU A 61 7.69 -1.75 -13.95
C LEU A 61 6.52 -1.77 -14.94
N GLY A 62 6.79 -1.38 -16.19
CA GLY A 62 5.79 -1.37 -17.26
C GLY A 62 4.57 -0.51 -16.88
N ASP A 63 3.37 -1.02 -17.19
CA ASP A 63 2.12 -0.29 -17.03
C ASP A 63 1.42 -0.52 -15.67
N LYS A 64 2.08 -1.23 -14.73
CA LYS A 64 1.44 -1.63 -13.46
C LYS A 64 0.97 -0.45 -12.61
N LEU A 65 1.73 0.64 -12.56
CA LEU A 65 1.32 1.83 -11.82
C LEU A 65 0.11 2.52 -12.47
N SER A 66 0.06 2.58 -13.80
CA SER A 66 -1.11 3.11 -14.52
C SER A 66 -2.33 2.21 -14.34
N ASP A 67 -2.15 0.89 -14.42
CA ASP A 67 -3.23 -0.08 -14.18
C ASP A 67 -3.77 0.04 -12.75
N PHE A 68 -2.89 0.20 -11.77
CA PHE A 68 -3.28 0.41 -10.39
C PHE A 68 -4.06 1.72 -10.19
N LYS A 69 -3.57 2.84 -10.75
CA LYS A 69 -4.26 4.13 -10.71
C LYS A 69 -5.65 4.04 -11.36
N LYS A 70 -5.73 3.40 -12.53
CA LYS A 70 -6.99 3.17 -13.22
C LYS A 70 -7.95 2.35 -12.34
N TRP A 71 -7.47 1.26 -11.74
CA TRP A 71 -8.29 0.43 -10.88
C TRP A 71 -8.79 1.19 -9.64
N LEU A 72 -7.96 2.04 -9.03
CA LEU A 72 -8.36 2.91 -7.93
C LEU A 72 -9.50 3.84 -8.36
N ASP A 73 -9.37 4.50 -9.50
CA ASP A 73 -10.37 5.42 -10.03
C ASP A 73 -11.69 4.71 -10.37
N ASP A 74 -11.62 3.56 -11.05
CA ASP A 74 -12.78 2.74 -11.42
C ASP A 74 -13.59 2.27 -10.19
N ASN A 75 -12.95 2.19 -9.01
CA ASN A 75 -13.58 1.76 -7.75
C ASN A 75 -13.87 2.92 -6.78
N ASN A 76 -13.61 4.17 -7.17
CA ASN A 76 -13.67 5.36 -6.32
C ASN A 76 -12.83 5.20 -5.04
N ILE A 77 -11.59 4.76 -5.20
CA ILE A 77 -10.62 4.57 -4.13
C ILE A 77 -9.48 5.56 -4.34
N TYR A 78 -8.92 6.08 -3.25
CA TYR A 78 -7.69 6.88 -3.31
C TYR A 78 -6.72 6.43 -2.22
N VAL A 79 -5.42 6.52 -2.52
CA VAL A 79 -4.36 6.33 -1.53
C VAL A 79 -4.10 7.67 -0.85
N PHE A 80 -4.14 7.69 0.48
CA PHE A 80 -3.92 8.90 1.28
C PHE A 80 -2.61 8.84 2.06
N THR A 81 -2.29 7.67 2.61
CA THR A 81 -1.03 7.42 3.30
C THR A 81 -0.34 6.22 2.71
N MET A 82 0.97 6.20 2.84
CA MET A 82 1.83 5.10 2.43
C MET A 82 2.58 4.57 3.65
N ASN A 83 2.60 3.25 3.81
CA ASN A 83 3.35 2.56 4.83
C ASN A 83 4.45 1.72 4.18
N GLY A 84 5.70 2.12 4.43
CA GLY A 84 6.90 1.42 3.96
C GLY A 84 7.48 0.43 4.97
N PHE A 85 6.70 -0.04 5.93
CA PHE A 85 7.17 -0.89 7.01
C PHE A 85 6.55 -2.30 6.95
N PRO A 86 7.35 -3.38 7.09
CA PRO A 86 8.82 -3.42 7.05
C PRO A 86 9.37 -3.31 5.60
N TYR A 87 10.70 -3.29 5.45
CA TYR A 87 11.38 -3.31 4.14
C TYR A 87 10.99 -4.54 3.31
N GLY A 88 10.96 -5.73 3.92
CA GLY A 88 10.69 -7.01 3.27
C GLY A 88 9.59 -7.82 3.98
N ASN A 89 9.90 -9.08 4.29
CA ASN A 89 8.93 -10.02 4.85
C ASN A 89 8.70 -9.74 6.33
N PHE A 90 7.43 -9.54 6.71
CA PHE A 90 7.04 -9.36 8.11
C PHE A 90 6.90 -10.69 8.86
N HIS A 91 6.84 -11.82 8.15
CA HIS A 91 6.34 -13.10 8.70
C HIS A 91 7.38 -14.22 8.88
N GLN A 92 8.66 -14.03 8.54
CA GLN A 92 9.62 -15.16 8.44
C GLN A 92 10.85 -15.17 9.38
N GLU A 93 11.06 -14.21 10.27
CA GLU A 93 12.18 -14.24 11.26
C GLU A 93 11.78 -13.41 12.51
N PRO A 94 12.46 -13.48 13.67
CA PRO A 94 12.14 -12.62 14.82
C PRO A 94 12.51 -11.15 14.52
N VAL A 95 11.58 -10.40 13.91
CA VAL A 95 11.89 -9.09 13.28
C VAL A 95 11.94 -7.92 14.26
N LYS A 96 11.60 -8.07 15.56
CA LYS A 96 11.36 -6.90 16.44
C LYS A 96 12.50 -5.88 16.44
N ASP A 97 13.74 -6.33 16.36
CA ASP A 97 14.92 -5.44 16.39
C ASP A 97 15.40 -4.98 15.00
N ARG A 98 14.89 -5.59 13.92
CA ARG A 98 15.35 -5.34 12.53
C ARG A 98 14.27 -4.84 11.60
N VAL A 99 13.13 -4.44 12.14
CA VAL A 99 11.98 -3.96 11.35
C VAL A 99 12.30 -2.73 10.48
N HIS A 100 13.30 -1.94 10.89
CA HIS A 100 13.79 -0.79 10.13
C HIS A 100 15.00 -1.11 9.27
N SER A 101 15.52 -2.34 9.28
CA SER A 101 16.66 -2.75 8.46
C SER A 101 16.22 -3.14 7.03
N PRO A 102 17.03 -2.81 6.00
CA PRO A 102 18.07 -1.79 6.00
C PRO A 102 17.50 -0.41 6.37
N ASP A 103 18.26 0.39 7.13
CA ASP A 103 17.84 1.72 7.58
C ASP A 103 18.29 2.83 6.64
N TRP A 104 17.95 4.09 6.94
CA TRP A 104 18.18 5.24 6.06
C TRP A 104 19.65 5.62 5.88
N THR A 105 20.59 4.94 6.55
CA THR A 105 22.03 5.09 6.27
C THR A 105 22.46 4.35 5.00
N THR A 106 21.61 3.46 4.46
CA THR A 106 21.93 2.67 3.27
C THR A 106 21.20 3.15 2.00
N GLY A 107 21.80 2.86 0.84
CA GLY A 107 21.21 3.20 -0.46
C GLY A 107 19.90 2.46 -0.74
N GLU A 108 19.75 1.24 -0.24
CA GLU A 108 18.57 0.40 -0.41
C GLU A 108 17.33 1.05 0.21
N ARG A 109 17.43 1.56 1.45
CA ARG A 109 16.31 2.20 2.14
C ARG A 109 15.93 3.53 1.49
N LEU A 110 16.89 4.28 0.97
CA LEU A 110 16.64 5.49 0.20
C LEU A 110 15.88 5.18 -1.10
N ALA A 111 16.34 4.18 -1.86
CA ALA A 111 15.70 3.75 -3.10
C ALA A 111 14.26 3.29 -2.85
N TYR A 112 14.06 2.49 -1.80
CA TYR A 112 12.73 2.06 -1.38
C TYR A 112 11.82 3.23 -1.01
N THR A 113 12.29 4.18 -0.18
CA THR A 113 11.52 5.38 0.18
C THR A 113 11.11 6.17 -1.06
N LYS A 114 12.02 6.31 -2.05
CA LYS A 114 11.71 6.96 -3.33
C LYS A 114 10.65 6.21 -4.13
N ASN A 115 10.69 4.89 -4.17
CA ASN A 115 9.68 4.09 -4.87
C ASN A 115 8.28 4.29 -4.28
N LEU A 116 8.18 4.40 -2.95
CA LEU A 116 6.92 4.64 -2.23
C LEU A 116 6.31 6.03 -2.46
N ALA A 117 7.10 7.01 -2.91
CA ALA A 117 6.71 8.40 -3.10
C ALA A 117 6.47 8.79 -4.58
N ARG A 118 6.35 7.80 -5.48
CA ARG A 118 6.13 8.01 -6.93
C ARG A 118 4.68 8.36 -7.30
#